data_AF-A0A953BXZ6-F1
#
_entry.id   AF-A0A953BXZ6-F1
#
_cell.length_a   1.000
_cell.length_b   1.000
_cell.length_c   1.000
_cell.angle_alpha   90.00
_cell.angle_beta   90.00
_cell.angle_gamma   90.00
#
_symmetry.space_group_name_H-M   'P 1'
#
loop_
_entity.id
_entity.type
_entity.pdbx_description
1 polymer ?
#
loop_
_entity_poly.entity_id
_entity_poly.type
_entity_poly.pdbx_seq_one_letter_code
_entity_poly.pdbx_strand_id
1 'polypeptide(L)'
;MNGKFWHALFWTAAVYNFIAGAPLLLAPSLAAANAGIPPFDPQHIIIAQLAGLVVCLFGIGYAMVAMNTSGGRAIVILGLIGKLGVCALVAGHLLWGHVPQLLVLAAAGDFLFAIAFAVYLSEPSKAPAAA
;
A
#
# COMPACT_ATOMS: atom_id res chain seq x y z
N MET A 1 11.11 -11.58 14.78
CA MET A 1 11.74 -10.25 14.90
C MET A 1 11.22 -9.53 16.16
N ASN A 2 11.87 -8.45 16.64
CA ASN A 2 11.43 -7.75 17.87
C ASN A 2 10.08 -7.03 17.64
N GLY A 3 9.18 -7.01 18.62
CA GLY A 3 7.88 -6.32 18.50
C GLY A 3 7.99 -4.83 18.17
N LYS A 4 9.06 -4.16 18.62
CA LYS A 4 9.36 -2.76 18.25
C LYS A 4 9.60 -2.57 16.75
N PHE A 5 10.23 -3.56 16.10
CA PHE A 5 10.46 -3.51 14.66
C PHE A 5 9.14 -3.56 13.89
N TRP A 6 8.26 -4.51 14.21
CA TRP A 6 6.98 -4.65 13.52
C TRP A 6 6.09 -3.42 13.70
N HIS A 7 6.06 -2.86 14.91
CA HIS A 7 5.35 -1.62 15.19
C HIS A 7 5.86 -0.47 14.29
N ALA A 8 7.17 -0.27 14.21
CA ALA A 8 7.76 0.75 13.34
C ALA A 8 7.45 0.47 11.86
N LEU A 9 7.59 -0.78 11.41
CA LEU A 9 7.34 -1.17 10.02
C LEU A 9 5.91 -0.88 9.57
N PHE A 10 4.91 -1.16 10.41
CA PHE A 10 3.51 -0.89 10.07
C PHE A 10 3.17 0.60 10.07
N TRP A 11 3.80 1.41 10.93
CA TRP A 11 3.71 2.87 10.81
C TRP A 11 4.37 3.39 9.54
N THR A 12 5.55 2.86 9.18
CA THR A 12 6.20 3.21 7.91
C THR A 12 5.31 2.81 6.72
N ALA A 13 4.69 1.63 6.75
CA ALA A 13 3.73 1.20 5.73
C ALA A 13 2.51 2.14 5.66
N ALA A 14 1.99 2.59 6.80
CA ALA A 14 0.89 3.54 6.84
C ALA A 14 1.24 4.86 6.16
N VAL A 15 2.36 5.48 6.58
CA VAL A 15 2.86 6.75 6.01
C VAL A 15 3.14 6.60 4.51
N TYR A 16 3.78 5.50 4.11
CA TYR A 16 4.04 5.20 2.70
C TYR A 16 2.77 5.19 1.86
N ASN A 17 1.71 4.54 2.34
CA ASN A 17 0.42 4.50 1.62
C ASN A 17 -0.25 5.86 1.58
N PHE A 18 -0.15 6.69 2.64
CA PHE A 18 -0.66 8.06 2.57
C PHE A 18 0.13 8.92 1.57
N ILE A 19 1.46 8.80 1.51
CA ILE A 19 2.28 9.51 0.52
C ILE A 19 1.88 9.12 -0.91
N ALA A 20 1.58 7.84 -1.16
CA ALA A 20 1.14 7.37 -2.47
C ALA A 20 -0.31 7.74 -2.80
N GLY A 21 -1.23 7.59 -1.85
CA GLY A 21 -2.67 7.71 -2.07
C GLY A 21 -3.22 9.14 -1.94
N ALA A 22 -2.73 9.92 -0.98
CA ALA A 22 -3.28 11.26 -0.71
C ALA A 22 -3.16 12.23 -1.89
N PRO A 23 -2.05 12.27 -2.65
CA PRO A 23 -1.97 13.10 -3.85
C PRO A 23 -3.03 12.73 -4.90
N LEU A 24 -3.27 11.43 -5.12
CA LEU A 24 -4.30 10.96 -6.06
C LEU A 24 -5.72 11.30 -5.57
N LEU A 25 -5.94 11.25 -4.26
CA LEU A 25 -7.23 11.54 -3.64
C LEU A 25 -7.57 13.05 -3.65
N LEU A 26 -6.61 13.90 -3.27
CA LEU A 26 -6.84 15.31 -2.99
C LEU A 26 -6.48 16.23 -4.16
N ALA A 27 -5.49 15.85 -4.98
CA ALA A 27 -4.98 16.66 -6.08
C ALA A 27 -4.57 15.80 -7.29
N PRO A 28 -5.48 15.00 -7.87
CA PRO A 28 -5.15 14.02 -8.91
C PRO A 28 -4.46 14.62 -10.13
N SER A 29 -4.88 15.80 -10.61
CA SER A 29 -4.23 16.47 -11.75
C SER A 29 -2.78 16.87 -11.47
N LEU A 30 -2.49 17.32 -10.24
CA LEU A 30 -1.12 17.62 -9.81
C LEU A 30 -0.29 16.34 -9.67
N ALA A 31 -0.89 15.28 -9.11
CA ALA A 31 -0.24 13.97 -9.01
C ALA A 31 0.13 13.40 -10.38
N ALA A 32 -0.76 13.50 -11.37
CA ALA A 32 -0.49 13.11 -12.76
C ALA A 32 0.67 13.91 -13.35
N ALA A 33 0.64 15.24 -13.22
CA ALA A 33 1.70 16.11 -13.72
C ALA A 33 3.08 15.76 -13.12
N ASN A 34 3.14 15.53 -11.80
CA ASN A 34 4.37 15.12 -11.11
C ASN A 34 4.87 13.74 -11.53
N ALA A 35 3.97 12.85 -11.96
CA ALA A 35 4.31 11.53 -12.49
C ALA A 35 4.67 11.55 -13.99
N GLY A 36 4.66 12.73 -14.65
CA GLY A 36 4.87 12.87 -16.08
C GLY A 36 3.73 12.29 -16.93
N ILE A 37 2.54 12.12 -16.33
CA ILE A 37 1.35 11.60 -16.99
C ILE A 37 0.54 12.78 -17.54
N PRO A 38 -0.02 12.70 -18.76
CA PRO A 38 -0.96 13.70 -19.24
C PRO A 38 -2.10 13.94 -18.24
N PRO A 39 -2.64 15.16 -18.15
CA PRO A 39 -3.77 15.45 -17.28
C PRO A 39 -4.91 14.47 -17.52
N PHE A 40 -5.52 13.99 -16.43
CA PHE A 40 -6.71 13.15 -16.55
C PHE A 40 -7.83 13.90 -17.25
N ASP A 41 -8.57 13.21 -18.11
CA ASP A 41 -9.88 13.71 -18.54
C ASP A 41 -10.72 14.04 -17.30
N PRO A 42 -11.45 15.16 -17.26
CA PRO A 42 -12.31 15.51 -16.13
C PRO A 42 -13.23 14.37 -15.66
N GLN A 43 -13.71 13.54 -16.59
CA GLN A 43 -14.56 12.38 -16.28
C GLN A 43 -13.80 11.24 -15.59
N HIS A 44 -12.48 11.19 -15.71
CA HIS A 44 -11.61 10.15 -15.13
C HIS A 44 -10.95 10.57 -13.81
N ILE A 45 -11.09 11.82 -13.38
CA ILE A 45 -10.60 12.31 -12.09
C ILE A 45 -11.09 11.43 -10.93
N ILE A 46 -12.38 11.03 -10.97
CA ILE A 46 -12.98 10.19 -9.94
C ILE A 46 -12.28 8.82 -9.81
N ILE A 47 -11.74 8.27 -10.90
CA ILE A 47 -11.03 6.98 -10.88
C ILE A 47 -9.72 7.11 -10.09
N ALA A 48 -8.98 8.20 -10.32
CA ALA A 48 -7.77 8.49 -9.55
C ALA A 48 -8.08 8.71 -8.07
N GLN A 49 -9.18 9.41 -7.75
CA GLN A 49 -9.59 9.63 -6.37
C GLN A 49 -10.02 8.35 -5.67
N LEU A 50 -10.76 7.47 -6.34
CA LEU A 50 -11.14 6.16 -5.80
C LEU A 50 -9.91 5.30 -5.53
N ALA A 51 -8.95 5.27 -6.46
CA ALA A 51 -7.68 4.58 -6.24
C ALA A 51 -6.92 5.17 -5.04
N GLY A 52 -6.79 6.49 -4.97
CA GLY A 52 -6.16 7.19 -3.85
C GLY A 52 -6.83 6.91 -2.50
N LEU A 53 -8.17 6.89 -2.46
CA LEU A 53 -8.95 6.55 -1.28
C LEU A 53 -8.64 5.12 -0.80
N VAL A 54 -8.67 4.14 -1.70
CA VAL A 54 -8.39 2.73 -1.36
C VAL A 54 -6.96 2.58 -0.84
N VAL A 55 -5.98 3.24 -1.46
CA VAL A 55 -4.59 3.24 -0.98
C VAL A 55 -4.50 3.87 0.42
N CYS A 56 -5.16 5.00 0.66
CA CYS A 56 -5.22 5.62 2.00
C CYS A 56 -5.90 4.71 3.03
N LEU A 57 -6.95 3.95 2.66
CA LEU A 57 -7.60 2.99 3.55
C LEU A 57 -6.65 1.85 3.95
N PHE A 58 -5.79 1.37 3.04
CA PHE A 58 -4.70 0.46 3.43
C PHE A 58 -3.74 1.12 4.42
N GLY A 59 -3.42 2.41 4.23
CA GLY A 59 -2.63 3.18 5.18
C GLY A 59 -3.24 3.20 6.58
N ILE A 60 -4.55 3.44 6.68
CA ILE A 60 -5.32 3.35 7.94
C ILE A 60 -5.24 1.93 8.52
N GLY A 61 -5.45 0.91 7.69
CA GLY A 61 -5.33 -0.48 8.10
C GLY A 61 -3.97 -0.80 8.73
N TYR A 62 -2.86 -0.37 8.11
CA TYR A 62 -1.53 -0.59 8.68
C TYR A 62 -1.31 0.18 9.98
N ALA A 63 -1.85 1.40 10.12
CA ALA A 63 -1.83 2.12 11.39
C ALA A 63 -2.60 1.35 12.48
N MET A 64 -3.76 0.76 12.16
CA MET A 64 -4.51 -0.09 13.09
C MET A 64 -3.70 -1.31 13.54
N VAL A 65 -2.95 -1.94 12.62
CA VAL A 65 -2.03 -3.03 12.96
C VAL A 65 -0.93 -2.54 13.90
N ALA A 66 -0.33 -1.37 13.63
CA ALA A 66 0.70 -0.79 14.50
C ALA A 66 0.16 -0.46 15.90
N MET A 67 -1.09 0.00 15.99
CA MET A 67 -1.82 0.25 17.25
C MET A 67 -2.32 -1.02 17.94
N ASN A 68 -1.98 -2.21 17.41
CA ASN A 68 -2.35 -3.52 17.96
C ASN A 68 -3.89 -3.72 18.08
N THR A 69 -4.64 -3.16 17.13
CA THR A 69 -6.10 -3.37 17.03
C THR A 69 -6.42 -4.83 16.72
N SER A 70 -7.54 -5.33 17.25
CA SER A 70 -8.03 -6.69 16.95
C SER A 70 -8.22 -6.89 15.44
N GLY A 71 -7.94 -8.10 14.95
CA GLY A 71 -8.03 -8.41 13.51
C GLY A 71 -6.82 -7.95 12.68
N GLY A 72 -5.75 -7.42 13.29
CA GLY A 72 -4.57 -6.94 12.57
C GLY A 72 -3.99 -7.95 11.57
N ARG A 73 -3.95 -9.26 11.89
CA ARG A 73 -3.48 -10.28 10.95
C ARG A 73 -4.32 -10.36 9.66
N ALA A 74 -5.64 -10.20 9.75
CA ALA A 74 -6.51 -10.20 8.57
C ALA A 74 -6.26 -8.97 7.69
N ILE A 75 -6.01 -7.81 8.31
CA ILE A 75 -5.60 -6.59 7.59
C ILE A 75 -4.27 -6.82 6.86
N VAL A 76 -3.29 -7.46 7.49
CA VAL A 76 -2.00 -7.77 6.86
C VAL A 76 -2.15 -8.76 5.70
N ILE A 77 -3.07 -9.75 5.79
CA ILE A 77 -3.38 -10.65 4.67
C ILE A 77 -3.94 -9.85 3.48
N LEU A 78 -4.93 -8.98 3.71
CA LEU A 78 -5.46 -8.12 2.65
C LEU A 78 -4.38 -7.22 2.05
N GLY A 79 -3.52 -6.66 2.90
CA GLY A 79 -2.38 -5.84 2.47
C GLY A 79 -1.37 -6.60 1.63
N LEU A 80 -1.06 -7.85 1.99
CA LEU A 80 -0.19 -8.73 1.21
C LEU A 80 -0.78 -9.01 -0.18
N ILE A 81 -2.06 -9.40 -0.24
CA ILE A 81 -2.76 -9.66 -1.51
C ILE A 81 -2.78 -8.40 -2.38
N GLY A 82 -3.14 -7.25 -1.79
CA GLY A 82 -3.21 -5.98 -2.49
C GLY A 82 -1.85 -5.57 -3.08
N LYS A 83 -0.77 -5.63 -2.28
CA LYS A 83 0.58 -5.28 -2.73
C LYS A 83 1.10 -6.19 -3.84
N LEU A 84 0.90 -7.51 -3.70
CA LEU A 84 1.27 -8.45 -4.76
C LEU A 84 0.45 -8.22 -6.04
N GLY A 85 -0.84 -7.89 -5.90
CA GLY A 85 -1.69 -7.51 -7.03
C GLY A 85 -1.19 -6.26 -7.76
N VAL A 86 -0.82 -5.20 -7.02
CA VAL A 86 -0.20 -3.99 -7.60
C VAL A 86 1.10 -4.34 -8.32
N CYS A 87 1.98 -5.12 -7.69
CA CYS A 87 3.23 -5.55 -8.31
C CYS A 87 3.00 -6.32 -9.61
N ALA A 88 2.03 -7.24 -9.63
CA ALA A 88 1.69 -8.03 -10.81
C ALA A 88 1.15 -7.16 -11.95
N LEU A 89 0.24 -6.22 -11.66
CA LEU A 89 -0.30 -5.29 -12.66
C LEU A 89 0.80 -4.39 -13.24
N VAL A 90 1.63 -3.81 -12.39
CA VAL A 90 2.72 -2.92 -12.82
C VAL A 90 3.76 -3.68 -13.64
N ALA A 91 4.16 -4.89 -13.21
CA ALA A 91 5.07 -5.73 -13.97
C ALA A 91 4.48 -6.12 -15.34
N GLY A 92 3.19 -6.49 -15.40
CA GLY A 92 2.50 -6.80 -16.66
C GLY A 92 2.52 -5.63 -17.64
N HIS A 93 2.16 -4.42 -17.19
CA HIS A 93 2.21 -3.23 -18.04
C HIS A 93 3.65 -2.82 -18.42
N LEU A 94 4.64 -3.10 -17.57
CA LEU A 94 6.04 -2.82 -17.88
C LEU A 94 6.51 -3.66 -19.08
N LEU A 95 6.04 -4.91 -19.19
CA LEU A 95 6.32 -5.78 -20.34
C LEU A 95 5.69 -5.27 -21.66
N TRP A 96 4.63 -4.47 -21.59
CA TRP A 96 3.97 -3.84 -22.73
C TRP A 96 4.40 -2.37 -22.97
N GLY A 97 5.39 -1.88 -22.22
CA GLY A 97 6.13 -0.65 -22.52
C GLY A 97 5.52 0.67 -22.06
N HIS A 98 4.44 0.67 -21.28
CA HIS A 98 3.73 1.91 -20.92
C HIS A 98 3.40 1.98 -19.44
N VAL A 99 4.40 2.28 -18.60
CA VAL A 99 4.21 2.49 -17.16
C VAL A 99 4.95 3.75 -16.70
N PRO A 100 4.29 4.66 -15.96
CA PRO A 100 4.95 5.79 -15.31
C PRO A 100 6.05 5.31 -14.35
N GLN A 101 7.26 5.87 -14.47
CA GLN A 101 8.42 5.48 -13.64
C GLN A 101 8.12 5.58 -12.14
N LEU A 102 7.35 6.58 -11.72
CA LEU A 102 6.92 6.75 -10.33
C LEU A 102 6.10 5.56 -9.83
N LEU A 103 5.26 4.97 -10.69
CA LEU A 103 4.46 3.80 -10.34
C LEU A 103 5.32 2.53 -10.23
N VAL A 104 6.37 2.40 -11.05
CA VAL A 104 7.36 1.31 -10.93
C VAL A 104 8.09 1.39 -9.59
N LEU A 105 8.52 2.58 -9.19
CA LEU A 105 9.17 2.80 -7.90
C LEU A 105 8.22 2.49 -6.74
N ALA A 106 6.96 2.91 -6.85
CA ALA A 106 5.93 2.59 -5.86
C ALA A 106 5.67 1.08 -5.75
N ALA A 107 5.61 0.37 -6.88
CA ALA A 107 5.47 -1.07 -6.89
C ALA A 107 6.67 -1.80 -6.27
N ALA A 108 7.90 -1.30 -6.49
CA ALA A 108 9.08 -1.85 -5.85
C ALA A 108 9.02 -1.71 -4.31
N GLY A 109 8.57 -0.55 -3.81
CA GLY A 109 8.32 -0.36 -2.38
C GLY A 109 7.24 -1.30 -1.85
N ASP A 110 6.15 -1.48 -2.60
CA ASP A 110 5.09 -2.44 -2.26
C ASP A 110 5.58 -3.88 -2.21
N PHE A 111 6.48 -4.26 -3.11
CA PHE A 111 7.07 -5.60 -3.10
C PHE A 111 7.88 -5.87 -1.83
N LEU A 112 8.67 -4.89 -1.38
CA LEU A 112 9.42 -5.00 -0.12
C LEU A 112 8.49 -5.15 1.09
N PHE A 113 7.41 -4.36 1.15
CA PHE A 113 6.41 -4.51 2.19
C PHE A 113 5.67 -5.87 2.09
N ALA A 114 5.39 -6.36 0.89
CA ALA A 114 4.77 -7.67 0.69
C ALA A 114 5.65 -8.79 1.26
N ILE A 115 6.96 -8.76 1.02
CA ILE A 115 7.91 -9.70 1.65
C ILE A 115 7.84 -9.59 3.17
N ALA A 116 7.90 -8.37 3.71
CA ALA A 116 7.83 -8.17 5.16
C ALA A 116 6.50 -8.67 5.76
N PHE A 117 5.38 -8.49 5.06
CA PHE A 117 4.08 -8.97 5.49
C PHE A 117 3.99 -10.49 5.45
N ALA A 118 4.56 -11.15 4.44
CA ALA A 118 4.64 -12.60 4.39
C ALA A 118 5.47 -13.17 5.55
N VAL A 119 6.59 -12.51 5.89
CA VAL A 119 7.41 -12.88 7.07
C VAL A 119 6.61 -12.68 8.36
N TYR A 120 5.96 -11.53 8.55
CA TYR A 120 5.11 -11.25 9.72
C TYR A 120 4.00 -12.29 9.89
N LEU A 121 3.34 -12.68 8.80
CA LEU A 121 2.27 -13.67 8.83
C LEU A 121 2.78 -15.09 9.10
N SER A 122 4.04 -15.37 8.77
CA SER A 122 4.67 -16.66 9.09
C SER A 122 5.09 -16.77 10.56
N GLU A 123 5.25 -15.65 11.27
CA GLU A 123 5.50 -15.67 12.71
C GLU A 123 4.27 -16.20 13.46
N PRO A 124 4.44 -17.11 14.44
CA PRO A 124 3.35 -17.62 15.26
C PRO A 124 2.61 -16.47 15.92
N SER A 125 1.29 -16.46 15.80
CA SER A 125 0.48 -15.53 16.60
C SER A 125 0.75 -15.83 18.06
N LYS A 126 1.18 -14.83 18.84
CA LYS A 126 1.19 -14.94 20.29
C LYS A 126 -0.27 -15.07 20.72
N ALA A 127 -0.75 -16.30 20.85
CA ALA A 127 -2.07 -16.55 21.41
C ALA A 127 -2.12 -15.91 22.80
N PRO A 128 -3.24 -15.29 23.20
CA PRO A 128 -3.46 -15.00 24.61
C PRO A 128 -3.28 -16.31 25.37
N ALA A 129 -2.47 -16.31 26.44
CA ALA A 129 -2.46 -17.42 27.37
C ALA A 129 -3.91 -17.70 27.77
N ALA A 130 -4.39 -18.93 27.54
CA ALA A 130 -5.71 -19.32 27.99
C ALA A 130 -5.78 -19.07 29.50
N ALA A 131 -6.71 -18.19 29.89
CA ALA A 131 -7.03 -17.91 31.29
C ALA A 131 -7.81 -19.07 31.89
#